data_AF-A0A9W8J7T9-F1
#
_entry.id   AF-A0A9W8J7T9-F1
#
_cell.length_a   1.000
_cell.length_b   1.000
_cell.length_c   1.000
_cell.angle_alpha   90.00
_cell.angle_beta   90.00
_cell.angle_gamma   90.00
#
_symmetry.space_group_name_H-M   'P 1'
#
loop_
_entity.id
_entity.type
_entity.pdbx_description
1 polymer ?
#
loop_
_entity_poly.entity_id
_entity_poly.type
_entity_poly.pdbx_seq_one_letter_code
_entity_poly.pdbx_strand_id
1 'polypeptide(L)'
;MVPGTDDLTKSSMIAAEYSWKVDYIGKGAEALWTYLAGLDASVTNLYARYASIVQSSGTGKSRAVDEMSKTRFVIPINLRAPRTTGYPPPDGDLERFLCQTEGRSQQDRYRLFRAFLQALFQTTVRALNNDLDLDSSEDKFRDSDRPEEIARKFRNHMSSCMSVNGHGGYRVGFYKEVVRVTTEILGSEFKPLSPNLSAPTPTITKTSTPSLSETPKQTKTAIATKAQTEAQRALQELVDRLMKAVSRSSDYPNPLVIIAFDEAQTLTSAVMRTNAPVWSNFTELRRALRHHISNPSLLALFLSTTGKIDQFPSSGSRDYSARFYLGNFSAYHPFVDLGFDQLAKRLKFDGTEDLSHATTIEFIASYGRPL
;
A
#
# COMPACT_ATOMS: atom_id res chain seq x y z
N MET A 1 33.58 5.83 28.07
CA MET A 1 33.43 6.65 26.85
C MET A 1 31.98 6.55 26.43
N VAL A 2 31.28 7.69 26.32
CA VAL A 2 29.91 7.71 25.79
C VAL A 2 30.02 7.48 24.28
N PRO A 3 29.35 6.47 23.70
CA PRO A 3 29.34 6.28 22.26
C PRO A 3 28.84 7.55 21.58
N GLY A 4 29.51 7.97 20.50
CA GLY A 4 29.02 9.08 19.68
C GLY A 4 27.64 8.76 19.12
N THR A 5 26.84 9.79 18.82
CA THR A 5 25.51 9.66 18.20
C THR A 5 25.52 8.82 16.92
N ASP A 6 26.63 8.83 16.17
CA ASP A 6 26.81 8.05 14.95
C ASP A 6 26.99 6.54 15.22
N ASP A 7 27.64 6.16 16.32
CA ASP A 7 27.89 4.75 16.67
C ASP A 7 26.60 4.07 17.17
N LEU A 8 25.77 4.80 17.92
CA LEU A 8 24.45 4.34 18.34
C LEU A 8 23.50 4.15 17.14
N THR A 9 23.56 5.07 16.17
CA THR A 9 22.74 5.00 14.96
C THR A 9 23.14 3.81 14.09
N LYS A 10 24.43 3.56 13.90
CA LYS A 10 24.94 2.38 13.19
C LYS A 10 24.54 1.07 13.87
N SER A 11 24.70 1.00 15.20
CA SER A 11 24.37 -0.19 15.99
C SER A 11 22.87 -0.53 15.91
N SER A 12 22.01 0.49 15.98
CA SER A 12 20.55 0.32 15.83
C SER A 12 20.16 -0.20 14.44
N MET A 13 20.79 0.32 13.37
CA MET A 13 20.54 -0.13 12.00
C MET A 13 21.00 -1.56 11.76
N ILE A 14 22.14 -1.97 12.32
CA ILE A 14 22.62 -3.37 12.25
C ILE A 14 21.66 -4.30 12.98
N ALA A 15 21.21 -3.91 14.18
CA ALA A 15 20.22 -4.68 14.94
C ALA A 15 18.90 -4.82 14.16
N ALA A 16 18.45 -3.76 13.50
CA ALA A 16 17.26 -3.79 12.65
C ALA A 16 17.47 -4.69 11.42
N GLU A 17 18.61 -4.65 10.73
CA GLU A 17 18.86 -5.60 9.63
C GLU A 17 18.92 -7.05 10.13
N TYR A 18 19.58 -7.28 11.27
CA TYR A 18 19.69 -8.60 11.87
C TYR A 18 18.33 -9.15 12.30
N SER A 19 17.44 -8.31 12.82
CA SER A 19 16.10 -8.76 13.21
C SER A 19 15.28 -9.27 12.01
N TRP A 20 15.66 -8.96 10.76
CA TRP A 20 14.99 -9.53 9.59
C TRP A 20 15.44 -10.96 9.23
N LYS A 21 16.59 -11.38 9.79
CA LYS A 21 17.24 -12.68 9.51
C LYS A 21 16.94 -13.74 10.58
N VAL A 22 16.46 -13.33 11.74
CA VAL A 22 16.03 -14.24 12.82
C VAL A 22 14.56 -14.61 12.69
N ASP A 23 14.13 -15.61 13.46
CA ASP A 23 12.73 -16.01 13.54
C ASP A 23 11.88 -14.90 14.16
N TYR A 24 10.70 -14.69 13.58
CA TYR A 24 9.74 -13.72 14.07
C TYR A 24 9.09 -14.24 15.35
N ILE A 25 9.06 -13.43 16.40
CA ILE A 25 8.48 -13.82 17.69
C ILE A 25 7.18 -13.04 17.95
N GLY A 26 6.12 -13.74 18.35
CA GLY A 26 4.82 -13.15 18.69
C GLY A 26 3.75 -13.42 17.62
N LYS A 27 2.55 -12.86 17.84
CA LYS A 27 1.36 -13.12 16.99
C LYS A 27 0.92 -11.90 16.17
N GLY A 28 1.74 -10.86 16.09
CA GLY A 28 1.39 -9.61 15.40
C GLY A 28 0.99 -9.81 13.93
N ALA A 29 1.73 -10.63 13.20
CA ALA A 29 1.43 -10.95 11.80
C ALA A 29 0.11 -11.75 11.64
N GLU A 30 -0.16 -12.70 12.54
CA GLU A 30 -1.40 -13.48 12.55
C GLU A 30 -2.62 -12.61 12.88
N ALA A 31 -2.49 -11.74 13.89
CA ALA A 31 -3.53 -10.79 14.29
C ALA A 31 -3.82 -9.80 13.16
N LEU A 32 -2.77 -9.30 12.49
CA LEU A 32 -2.91 -8.44 11.31
C LEU A 32 -3.68 -9.18 10.21
N TRP A 33 -3.29 -10.40 9.86
CA TRP A 33 -4.00 -11.17 8.83
C TRP A 33 -5.46 -11.42 9.21
N THR A 34 -5.73 -11.83 10.45
CA THR A 34 -7.08 -12.06 10.95
C THR A 34 -7.94 -10.81 10.80
N TYR A 35 -7.37 -9.65 11.13
CA TYR A 35 -8.02 -8.35 10.92
C TYR A 35 -8.31 -8.09 9.44
N LEU A 36 -7.32 -8.24 8.56
CA LEU A 36 -7.46 -7.93 7.12
C LEU A 36 -8.44 -8.87 6.40
N ALA A 37 -8.42 -10.17 6.74
CA ALA A 37 -9.32 -11.17 6.18
C ALA A 37 -10.76 -11.04 6.73
N GLY A 38 -10.91 -10.51 7.94
CA GLY A 38 -12.20 -10.23 8.56
C GLY A 38 -12.87 -8.93 8.06
N LEU A 39 -12.21 -8.17 7.18
CA LEU A 39 -12.79 -6.96 6.61
C LEU A 39 -13.98 -7.30 5.71
N ASP A 40 -15.16 -6.88 6.15
CA ASP A 40 -16.42 -7.17 5.45
C ASP A 40 -16.44 -6.57 4.05
N ALA A 41 -16.42 -7.45 3.04
CA ALA A 41 -16.48 -7.08 1.64
C ALA A 41 -17.84 -6.50 1.21
N SER A 42 -18.88 -6.67 2.02
CA SER A 42 -20.26 -6.24 1.74
C SER A 42 -20.55 -4.79 2.14
N VAL A 43 -19.63 -4.11 2.82
CA VAL A 43 -19.80 -2.71 3.24
C VAL A 43 -19.91 -1.80 2.02
N THR A 44 -21.12 -1.29 1.78
CA THR A 44 -21.49 -0.55 0.56
C THR A 44 -21.08 0.92 0.56
N ASN A 45 -20.80 1.49 1.74
CA ASN A 45 -20.40 2.88 1.90
C ASN A 45 -18.88 3.08 2.00
N LEU A 46 -18.05 2.09 1.66
CA LEU A 46 -16.60 2.29 1.62
C LEU A 46 -16.19 3.24 0.49
N TYR A 47 -15.21 4.09 0.75
CA TYR A 47 -14.64 4.92 -0.32
C TYR A 47 -13.78 4.12 -1.30
N ALA A 48 -12.90 3.28 -0.74
CA ALA A 48 -12.01 2.35 -1.43
C ALA A 48 -11.59 1.27 -0.43
N ARG A 49 -11.15 0.09 -0.90
CA ARG A 49 -10.69 -1.00 -0.03
C ARG A 49 -9.26 -0.73 0.45
N TYR A 50 -9.14 -0.01 1.56
CA TYR A 50 -7.86 0.18 2.23
C TYR A 50 -7.97 0.17 3.75
N ALA A 51 -6.95 -0.36 4.40
CA ALA A 51 -6.77 -0.31 5.85
C ALA A 51 -5.49 0.45 6.20
N SER A 52 -5.31 0.77 7.47
CA SER A 52 -4.06 1.39 7.95
C SER A 52 -3.56 0.71 9.21
N ILE A 53 -2.24 0.70 9.40
CA ILE A 53 -1.60 0.35 10.67
C ILE A 53 -1.06 1.66 11.24
N VAL A 54 -1.61 2.07 12.38
CA VAL A 54 -1.23 3.34 13.02
C VAL A 54 -0.57 3.06 14.36
N GLN A 55 0.75 3.24 14.40
CA GLN A 55 1.51 3.11 15.64
C GLN A 55 2.87 3.79 15.55
N SER A 56 3.50 4.04 16.71
CA SER A 56 4.80 4.70 16.79
C SER A 56 5.90 3.97 16.00
N SER A 57 6.99 4.68 15.67
CA SER A 57 8.10 4.08 14.94
C SER A 57 8.73 2.90 15.68
N GLY A 58 9.21 1.92 14.91
CA GLY A 58 9.87 0.72 15.39
C GLY A 58 8.97 -0.34 16.02
N THR A 59 7.63 -0.20 16.03
CA THR A 59 6.71 -1.15 16.72
C THR A 59 6.55 -2.51 16.02
N GLY A 60 7.42 -2.81 15.05
CA GLY A 60 7.34 -4.03 14.27
C GLY A 60 6.32 -3.99 13.11
N LYS A 61 5.78 -2.83 12.71
CA LYS A 61 4.81 -2.72 11.60
C LYS A 61 5.30 -3.38 10.31
N SER A 62 6.42 -2.89 9.79
CA SER A 62 7.02 -3.37 8.54
C SER A 62 7.44 -4.83 8.65
N ARG A 63 7.88 -5.25 9.84
CA ARG A 63 8.29 -6.62 10.13
C ARG A 63 7.10 -7.59 10.22
N ALA A 64 5.98 -7.19 10.82
CA ALA A 64 4.74 -7.96 10.83
C ALA A 64 4.16 -8.15 9.42
N VAL A 65 4.28 -7.14 8.57
CA VAL A 65 3.90 -7.25 7.15
C VAL A 65 4.85 -8.17 6.38
N ASP A 66 6.17 -8.06 6.59
CA ASP A 66 7.16 -8.99 6.00
C ASP A 66 6.87 -10.43 6.45
N GLU A 67 6.56 -10.66 7.72
CA GLU A 67 6.21 -11.98 8.25
C GLU A 67 4.93 -12.53 7.62
N MET A 68 3.86 -11.72 7.58
CA MET A 68 2.61 -12.08 6.90
C MET A 68 2.86 -12.42 5.42
N SER A 69 3.80 -11.73 4.77
CA SER A 69 4.11 -11.94 3.35
C SER A 69 4.79 -13.28 3.03
N LYS A 70 5.22 -14.03 4.06
CA LYS A 70 5.67 -15.42 3.88
C LYS A 70 4.54 -16.36 3.45
N THR A 71 3.28 -16.01 3.71
CA THR A 71 2.11 -16.85 3.39
C THR A 71 1.01 -16.14 2.61
N ARG A 72 1.01 -14.79 2.62
CA ARG A 72 0.02 -13.96 1.90
C ARG A 72 0.72 -13.09 0.87
N PHE A 73 0.14 -12.94 -0.31
CA PHE A 73 0.80 -12.20 -1.39
C PHE A 73 0.76 -10.68 -1.12
N VAL A 74 1.93 -10.11 -0.86
CA VAL A 74 2.12 -8.68 -0.55
C VAL A 74 3.08 -8.06 -1.56
N ILE A 75 2.73 -6.89 -2.07
CA ILE A 75 3.62 -6.01 -2.84
C ILE A 75 4.10 -4.89 -1.89
N PRO A 76 5.33 -4.99 -1.33
CA PRO A 76 5.81 -4.06 -0.31
C PRO A 76 6.47 -2.82 -0.92
N ILE A 77 5.92 -1.63 -0.68
CA ILE A 77 6.45 -0.34 -1.12
C ILE A 77 6.85 0.47 0.09
N ASN A 78 8.08 0.95 0.16
CA ASN A 78 8.55 1.85 1.22
C ASN A 78 8.78 3.26 0.67
N LEU A 79 7.96 4.20 1.14
CA LEU A 79 7.96 5.61 0.73
C LEU A 79 8.71 6.52 1.71
N ARG A 80 9.65 5.99 2.49
CA ARG A 80 10.50 6.82 3.33
C ARG A 80 11.29 7.80 2.47
N ALA A 81 11.30 9.06 2.87
CA ALA A 81 12.08 10.09 2.18
C ALA A 81 13.56 9.66 2.08
N PRO A 82 14.21 9.85 0.92
CA PRO A 82 15.62 9.53 0.75
C PRO A 82 16.49 10.20 1.82
N ARG A 83 17.58 9.54 2.21
CA ARG A 83 18.56 10.03 3.22
C ARG A 83 18.06 10.08 4.67
N THR A 84 16.90 9.49 4.95
CA THR A 84 16.46 9.21 6.32
C THR A 84 16.94 7.82 6.76
N THR A 85 17.08 7.62 8.07
CA THR A 85 17.45 6.32 8.65
C THR A 85 16.19 5.46 8.86
N GLY A 86 16.36 4.14 8.82
CA GLY A 86 15.28 3.19 9.11
C GLY A 86 15.36 1.93 8.25
N TYR A 87 14.77 0.85 8.76
CA TYR A 87 14.73 -0.45 8.10
C TYR A 87 13.27 -0.94 7.99
N PRO A 88 12.83 -1.53 6.86
CA PRO A 88 13.59 -1.77 5.63
C PRO A 88 14.03 -0.47 4.94
N PRO A 89 15.03 -0.47 4.03
CA PRO A 89 15.44 0.72 3.28
C PRO A 89 14.29 1.25 2.40
N PRO A 90 14.38 2.50 1.90
CA PRO A 90 13.34 3.08 1.02
C PRO A 90 13.44 2.58 -0.43
N ASP A 91 12.29 2.53 -1.11
CA ASP A 91 12.22 2.38 -2.57
C ASP A 91 12.44 3.76 -3.24
N GLY A 92 13.65 4.31 -3.12
CA GLY A 92 13.92 5.73 -3.35
C GLY A 92 13.53 6.30 -4.72
N ASP A 93 13.67 5.53 -5.80
CA ASP A 93 13.25 5.97 -7.14
C ASP A 93 11.72 6.00 -7.27
N LEU A 94 11.05 5.01 -6.68
CA LEU A 94 9.60 4.94 -6.66
C LEU A 94 9.01 6.02 -5.75
N GLU A 95 9.60 6.25 -4.58
CA GLU A 95 9.22 7.33 -3.67
C GLU A 95 9.27 8.68 -4.40
N ARG A 96 10.39 8.99 -5.06
CA ARG A 96 10.54 10.25 -5.79
C ARG A 96 9.46 10.42 -6.86
N PHE A 97 9.14 9.34 -7.56
CA PHE A 97 8.11 9.32 -8.60
C PHE A 97 6.68 9.52 -8.04
N LEU A 98 6.34 8.83 -6.94
CA LEU A 98 4.99 8.83 -6.36
C LEU A 98 4.72 9.98 -5.37
N CYS A 99 5.76 10.59 -4.79
CA CYS A 99 5.62 11.62 -3.76
C CYS A 99 5.83 13.06 -4.27
N GLN A 100 6.46 13.27 -5.43
CA GLN A 100 6.69 14.62 -5.97
C GLN A 100 5.38 15.35 -6.33
N THR A 101 5.17 16.55 -5.77
CA THR A 101 3.98 17.38 -6.00
C THR A 101 4.28 18.72 -6.70
N GLU A 102 5.54 19.15 -6.72
CA GLU A 102 5.95 20.41 -7.33
C GLU A 102 5.56 20.48 -8.81
N GLY A 103 4.89 21.57 -9.20
CA GLY A 103 4.43 21.80 -10.58
C GLY A 103 3.33 20.86 -11.08
N ARG A 104 2.80 19.92 -10.27
CA ARG A 104 1.79 18.94 -10.71
C ARG A 104 0.36 19.36 -10.38
N SER A 105 -0.61 19.10 -11.25
CA SER A 105 -2.03 19.31 -10.92
C SER A 105 -2.62 18.08 -10.21
N GLN A 106 -3.77 18.28 -9.53
CA GLN A 106 -4.53 17.18 -8.94
C GLN A 106 -4.87 16.10 -9.99
N GLN A 107 -5.29 16.53 -11.18
CA GLN A 107 -5.67 15.63 -12.26
C GLN A 107 -4.47 14.82 -12.78
N ASP A 108 -3.28 15.42 -12.84
CA ASP A 108 -2.05 14.72 -13.24
C ASP A 108 -1.70 13.62 -12.25
N ARG A 109 -1.80 13.90 -10.94
CA ARG A 109 -1.52 12.89 -9.91
C ARG A 109 -2.54 11.77 -9.90
N TYR A 110 -3.82 12.08 -10.14
CA TYR A 110 -4.85 11.06 -10.31
C TYR A 110 -4.58 10.14 -11.52
N ARG A 111 -4.20 10.72 -12.67
CA ARG A 111 -3.80 9.93 -13.85
C ARG A 111 -2.57 9.07 -13.56
N LEU A 112 -1.57 9.64 -12.90
CA LEU A 112 -0.38 8.92 -12.47
C LEU A 112 -0.75 7.71 -11.61
N PHE A 113 -1.58 7.86 -10.57
CA PHE A 113 -1.92 6.73 -9.71
C PHE A 113 -2.75 5.65 -10.41
N ARG A 114 -3.58 6.01 -11.40
CA ARG A 114 -4.26 5.02 -12.24
C ARG A 114 -3.28 4.24 -13.10
N ALA A 115 -2.38 4.95 -13.79
CA ALA A 115 -1.34 4.33 -14.61
C ALA A 115 -0.38 3.49 -13.77
N PHE A 116 -0.03 3.96 -12.56
CA PHE A 116 0.80 3.25 -11.60
C PHE A 116 0.17 1.95 -11.14
N LEU A 117 -1.11 1.94 -10.73
CA LEU A 117 -1.78 0.70 -10.33
C LEU A 117 -1.84 -0.30 -11.48
N GLN A 118 -2.16 0.16 -12.69
CA GLN A 118 -2.13 -0.68 -13.89
C GLN A 118 -0.74 -1.28 -14.14
N ALA A 119 0.30 -0.44 -14.17
CA ALA A 119 1.67 -0.86 -14.36
C ALA A 119 2.14 -1.82 -13.25
N LEU A 120 1.77 -1.55 -12.01
CA LEU A 120 2.10 -2.41 -10.87
C LEU A 120 1.53 -3.81 -11.06
N PHE A 121 0.27 -3.94 -11.44
CA PHE A 121 -0.36 -5.24 -11.68
C PHE A 121 0.26 -5.95 -12.90
N GLN A 122 0.45 -5.26 -14.02
CA GLN A 122 1.06 -5.82 -15.23
C GLN A 122 2.49 -6.31 -14.99
N THR A 123 3.32 -5.50 -14.33
CA THR A 123 4.70 -5.86 -14.00
C THR A 123 4.73 -7.01 -12.99
N THR A 124 3.78 -7.07 -12.05
CA THR A 124 3.66 -8.21 -11.13
C THR A 124 3.33 -9.50 -11.89
N VAL A 125 2.37 -9.47 -12.81
CA VAL A 125 2.06 -10.65 -13.65
C VAL A 125 3.28 -11.11 -14.43
N ARG A 126 3.98 -10.17 -15.10
CA ARG A 126 5.22 -10.47 -15.82
C ARG A 126 6.29 -11.08 -14.92
N ALA A 127 6.44 -10.57 -13.69
CA ALA A 127 7.35 -11.14 -12.70
C ALA A 127 6.97 -12.60 -12.38
N LEU A 128 5.68 -12.86 -12.12
CA LEU A 128 5.15 -14.20 -11.81
C LEU A 128 5.17 -15.17 -13.01
N ASN A 129 5.29 -14.65 -14.23
CA ASN A 129 5.51 -15.45 -15.43
C ASN A 129 7.00 -15.66 -15.74
N ASN A 130 7.89 -15.04 -14.97
CA ASN A 130 9.34 -15.01 -15.21
C ASN A 130 9.71 -14.26 -16.51
N ASP A 131 8.90 -13.28 -16.92
CA ASP A 131 9.10 -12.44 -18.11
C ASP A 131 9.92 -11.17 -17.81
N LEU A 132 10.39 -11.02 -16.56
CA LEU A 132 11.31 -9.97 -16.16
C LEU A 132 12.72 -10.55 -16.13
N ASP A 133 13.62 -9.98 -16.92
CA ASP A 133 15.05 -10.30 -16.91
C ASP A 133 15.72 -9.61 -15.71
N LEU A 134 15.39 -10.09 -14.51
CA LEU A 134 15.91 -9.60 -13.24
C LEU A 134 16.70 -10.71 -12.56
N ASP A 135 17.78 -10.33 -11.88
CA ASP A 135 18.57 -11.23 -11.03
C ASP A 135 17.70 -11.77 -9.89
N SER A 136 17.04 -12.89 -10.15
CA SER A 136 16.12 -13.54 -9.22
C SER A 136 16.84 -14.67 -8.51
N SER A 137 16.70 -14.76 -7.19
CA SER A 137 17.28 -15.86 -6.41
C SER A 137 16.59 -17.18 -6.80
N GLU A 138 17.26 -17.99 -7.61
CA GLU A 138 17.08 -19.41 -8.04
C GLU A 138 15.67 -20.04 -8.21
N ASP A 139 14.64 -19.69 -7.43
CA ASP A 139 13.32 -20.31 -7.46
C ASP A 139 12.34 -19.55 -8.39
N LYS A 140 12.24 -20.04 -9.63
CA LYS A 140 11.27 -19.56 -10.62
C LYS A 140 9.83 -19.85 -10.20
N PHE A 141 8.91 -19.00 -10.63
CA PHE A 141 7.49 -19.21 -10.44
C PHE A 141 6.96 -20.26 -11.43
N ARG A 142 6.13 -21.17 -10.95
CA ARG A 142 5.48 -22.23 -11.74
C ARG A 142 3.97 -22.03 -11.73
N ASP A 143 3.32 -22.64 -12.70
CA ASP A 143 1.86 -22.67 -12.80
C ASP A 143 1.20 -23.55 -11.72
N SER A 144 1.94 -24.53 -11.20
CA SER A 144 1.52 -25.42 -10.12
C SER A 144 1.73 -24.84 -8.73
N ASP A 145 2.39 -23.68 -8.62
CA ASP A 145 2.68 -23.07 -7.31
C ASP A 145 1.37 -22.59 -6.67
N ARG A 146 1.15 -22.99 -5.42
CA ARG A 146 -0.01 -22.52 -4.63
C ARG A 146 0.14 -21.04 -4.26
N PRO A 147 -0.95 -20.31 -3.95
CA PRO A 147 -0.87 -18.89 -3.60
C PRO A 147 0.14 -18.59 -2.47
N GLU A 148 0.24 -19.44 -1.45
CA GLU A 148 1.20 -19.29 -0.36
C GLU A 148 2.65 -19.50 -0.82
N GLU A 149 2.88 -20.41 -1.76
CA GLU A 149 4.21 -20.64 -2.35
C GLU A 149 4.62 -19.44 -3.21
N ILE A 150 3.69 -18.90 -4.02
CA ILE A 150 3.92 -17.69 -4.80
C ILE A 150 4.23 -16.51 -3.87
N ALA A 151 3.47 -16.34 -2.78
CA ALA A 151 3.72 -15.30 -1.77
C ALA A 151 5.13 -15.40 -1.19
N ARG A 152 5.52 -16.58 -0.71
CA ARG A 152 6.86 -16.85 -0.16
C ARG A 152 7.98 -16.57 -1.18
N LYS A 153 7.84 -17.05 -2.41
CA LYS A 153 8.82 -16.82 -3.49
C LYS A 153 8.94 -15.33 -3.81
N PHE A 154 7.81 -14.65 -4.01
CA PHE A 154 7.79 -13.22 -4.30
C PHE A 154 8.42 -12.39 -3.18
N ARG A 155 8.09 -12.69 -1.92
CA ARG A 155 8.75 -12.09 -0.74
C ARG A 155 10.26 -12.31 -0.78
N ASN A 156 10.71 -13.53 -1.04
CA ASN A 156 12.14 -13.85 -1.06
C ASN A 156 12.86 -13.09 -2.17
N HIS A 157 12.29 -12.99 -3.36
CA HIS A 157 12.83 -12.17 -4.45
C HIS A 157 12.89 -10.69 -4.06
N MET A 158 11.84 -10.14 -3.44
CA MET A 158 11.77 -8.73 -3.04
C MET A 158 12.70 -8.36 -1.86
N SER A 159 13.08 -9.33 -1.04
CA SER A 159 13.96 -9.16 0.13
C SER A 159 15.38 -9.66 -0.12
N SER A 160 15.65 -10.30 -1.25
CA SER A 160 16.97 -10.81 -1.62
C SER A 160 18.00 -9.68 -1.63
N CYS A 161 19.17 -9.93 -1.05
CA CYS A 161 20.28 -8.97 -0.91
C CYS A 161 19.89 -7.62 -0.25
N MET A 162 18.78 -7.55 0.50
CA MET A 162 18.39 -6.35 1.25
C MET A 162 19.36 -6.10 2.41
N SER A 163 19.86 -4.87 2.51
CA SER A 163 20.76 -4.42 3.57
C SER A 163 20.37 -3.03 4.07
N VAL A 164 21.05 -2.53 5.10
CA VAL A 164 20.92 -1.13 5.55
C VAL A 164 21.15 -0.09 4.44
N ASN A 165 21.91 -0.44 3.38
CA ASN A 165 22.27 0.47 2.30
C ASN A 165 21.24 0.50 1.15
N GLY A 166 20.31 -0.45 1.11
CA GLY A 166 19.34 -0.54 0.03
C GLY A 166 18.79 -1.95 -0.21
N HIS A 167 17.83 -2.01 -1.13
CA HIS A 167 17.27 -3.27 -1.62
C HIS A 167 18.18 -3.93 -2.67
N GLY A 168 18.06 -5.25 -2.83
CA GLY A 168 18.76 -6.00 -3.86
C GLY A 168 18.27 -5.71 -5.28
N GLY A 169 19.02 -6.23 -6.26
CA GLY A 169 18.83 -5.99 -7.69
C GLY A 169 17.41 -6.29 -8.17
N TYR A 170 16.79 -7.37 -7.69
CA TYR A 170 15.43 -7.75 -8.07
C TYR A 170 14.40 -6.68 -7.75
N ARG A 171 14.31 -6.23 -6.49
CA ARG A 171 13.32 -5.22 -6.06
C ARG A 171 13.57 -3.86 -6.72
N VAL A 172 14.85 -3.48 -6.84
CA VAL A 172 15.23 -2.24 -7.55
C VAL A 172 14.81 -2.31 -9.01
N GLY A 173 15.08 -3.42 -9.70
CA GLY A 173 14.70 -3.62 -11.10
C GLY A 173 13.19 -3.73 -11.31
N PHE A 174 12.49 -4.41 -10.41
CA PHE A 174 11.03 -4.51 -10.41
C PHE A 174 10.38 -3.11 -10.37
N TYR A 175 10.79 -2.26 -9.44
CA TYR A 175 10.20 -0.92 -9.35
C TYR A 175 10.65 0.04 -10.45
N LYS A 176 11.87 -0.12 -10.98
CA LYS A 176 12.29 0.58 -12.20
C LYS A 176 11.37 0.22 -13.37
N GLU A 177 11.04 -1.04 -13.52
CA GLU A 177 10.13 -1.52 -14.57
C GLU A 177 8.70 -0.99 -14.37
N VAL A 178 8.19 -0.97 -13.12
CA VAL A 178 6.90 -0.33 -12.81
C VAL A 178 6.89 1.14 -13.21
N VAL A 179 7.95 1.90 -12.89
CA VAL A 179 8.06 3.32 -13.28
C VAL A 179 8.12 3.50 -14.80
N ARG A 180 8.88 2.64 -15.50
CA ARG A 180 8.95 2.64 -16.97
C ARG A 180 7.58 2.42 -17.60
N VAL A 181 6.89 1.34 -17.23
CA VAL A 181 5.55 1.00 -17.75
C VAL A 181 4.53 2.08 -17.39
N THR A 182 4.60 2.66 -16.19
CA THR A 182 3.73 3.79 -15.80
C THR A 182 3.92 4.99 -16.72
N THR A 183 5.16 5.31 -17.06
CA THR A 183 5.50 6.44 -17.95
C THR A 183 5.00 6.19 -19.37
N GLU A 184 5.08 4.95 -19.85
CA GLU A 184 4.56 4.56 -21.17
C GLU A 184 3.03 4.67 -21.25
N ILE A 185 2.32 4.19 -20.21
CA ILE A 185 0.87 4.33 -20.13
C ILE A 185 0.49 5.81 -20.17
N LEU A 186 1.13 6.65 -19.37
CA LEU A 186 0.89 8.10 -19.39
C LEU A 186 1.15 8.69 -20.78
N GLY A 187 2.29 8.38 -21.41
CA GLY A 187 2.63 8.88 -22.75
C GLY A 187 1.63 8.45 -23.83
N SER A 188 1.04 7.25 -23.71
CA SER A 188 0.01 6.76 -24.63
C SER A 188 -1.32 7.53 -24.51
N GLU A 189 -1.69 7.97 -23.30
CA GLU A 189 -2.88 8.79 -23.06
C GLU A 189 -2.73 10.23 -23.62
N PHE A 190 -1.50 10.67 -23.90
CA PHE A 190 -1.21 12.00 -24.48
C PHE A 190 -1.08 12.01 -26.01
N LYS A 191 -1.20 10.87 -26.70
CA LYS A 191 -1.29 10.88 -28.17
C LYS A 191 -2.68 11.43 -28.57
N PRO A 192 -2.77 12.58 -29.27
CA PRO A 192 -4.05 13.03 -29.79
C PRO A 192 -4.60 11.98 -30.74
N LEU A 193 -5.87 11.60 -30.53
CA LEU A 193 -6.65 10.87 -31.51
C LEU A 193 -6.56 11.66 -32.83
N SER A 194 -6.11 11.00 -33.90
CA SER A 194 -6.02 11.61 -35.23
C SER A 194 -7.37 12.22 -35.63
N PRO A 195 -7.40 13.42 -36.24
CA PRO A 195 -8.64 14.14 -36.51
C PRO A 195 -9.29 13.54 -37.75
N ASN A 196 -10.11 12.51 -37.59
CA ASN A 196 -11.03 12.07 -38.62
C ASN A 196 -12.34 11.66 -37.98
N LEU A 197 -13.24 12.64 -37.84
CA LEU A 197 -14.69 12.50 -38.01
C LEU A 197 -15.30 13.90 -37.84
N SER A 198 -15.68 14.46 -38.98
CA SER A 198 -16.42 15.70 -39.15
C SER A 198 -17.70 15.66 -38.30
N ALA A 199 -17.76 16.49 -37.26
CA ALA A 199 -18.99 16.78 -36.54
C ALA A 199 -19.56 18.14 -37.03
N PRO A 200 -20.86 18.24 -37.34
CA PRO A 200 -21.46 19.47 -37.82
C PRO A 200 -21.69 20.47 -36.67
N THR A 201 -21.43 21.73 -37.00
CA THR A 201 -21.61 22.94 -36.19
C THR A 201 -23.05 23.09 -35.66
N PRO A 202 -23.24 23.53 -34.40
CA PRO A 202 -24.46 24.20 -33.98
C PRO A 202 -24.22 25.68 -33.65
N THR A 203 -25.09 26.48 -34.24
CA THR A 203 -25.20 27.93 -34.20
C THR A 203 -25.52 28.48 -32.80
N ILE A 204 -25.00 29.68 -32.53
CA ILE A 204 -25.15 30.50 -31.33
C ILE A 204 -26.57 31.10 -31.23
N THR A 205 -27.22 30.98 -30.07
CA THR A 205 -28.23 31.98 -29.64
C THR A 205 -28.14 32.22 -28.13
N LYS A 206 -28.31 33.48 -27.73
CA LYS A 206 -27.91 34.09 -26.46
C LYS A 206 -28.99 34.05 -25.34
N THR A 207 -28.50 34.20 -24.09
CA THR A 207 -29.09 34.86 -22.90
C THR A 207 -30.29 34.25 -22.15
N SER A 208 -30.06 33.80 -20.91
CA SER A 208 -30.53 34.42 -19.64
C SER A 208 -30.47 33.42 -18.45
N THR A 209 -30.10 33.92 -17.27
CA THR A 209 -30.09 33.26 -15.95
C THR A 209 -31.10 33.97 -15.03
N PRO A 210 -31.41 33.51 -13.81
CA PRO A 210 -31.64 32.15 -13.30
C PRO A 210 -33.02 32.02 -12.59
N SER A 211 -33.61 30.83 -12.52
CA SER A 211 -34.65 30.56 -11.52
C SER A 211 -34.51 29.17 -10.89
N LEU A 212 -34.69 29.17 -9.57
CA LEU A 212 -34.68 28.03 -8.67
C LEU A 212 -35.92 27.16 -8.87
N SER A 213 -35.80 25.93 -8.38
CA SER A 213 -36.82 24.89 -8.23
C SER A 213 -37.22 24.16 -9.52
N GLU A 214 -36.70 22.94 -9.68
CA GLU A 214 -37.50 21.79 -10.13
C GLU A 214 -36.72 20.49 -9.91
N THR A 215 -37.32 19.59 -9.14
CA THR A 215 -36.89 18.20 -8.92
C THR A 215 -37.14 17.38 -10.19
N PRO A 216 -36.16 16.63 -10.72
CA PRO A 216 -36.46 15.62 -11.73
C PRO A 216 -36.52 14.22 -11.12
N LYS A 217 -37.72 13.66 -11.26
CA LYS A 217 -38.11 12.26 -11.11
C LYS A 217 -37.01 11.29 -11.57
N GLN A 218 -36.75 10.30 -10.72
CA GLN A 218 -35.97 9.11 -11.06
C GLN A 218 -36.60 8.40 -12.26
N THR A 219 -35.99 8.58 -13.42
CA THR A 219 -36.25 7.73 -14.58
C THR A 219 -35.18 6.67 -14.59
N LYS A 220 -35.62 5.41 -14.58
CA LYS A 220 -34.80 4.20 -14.69
C LYS A 220 -33.96 4.29 -15.96
N THR A 221 -32.66 4.56 -15.82
CA THR A 221 -31.72 4.49 -16.94
C THR A 221 -30.93 3.19 -16.85
N ALA A 222 -30.93 2.49 -17.99
CA ALA A 222 -30.32 1.20 -18.27
C ALA A 222 -28.98 0.97 -17.57
N ILE A 223 -28.80 -0.28 -17.10
CA ILE A 223 -27.52 -0.84 -16.69
C ILE A 223 -26.63 -0.86 -17.95
N ALA A 224 -25.90 0.23 -18.17
CA ALA A 224 -24.76 0.23 -19.06
C ALA A 224 -23.68 -0.63 -18.39
N THR A 225 -23.45 -1.83 -18.93
CA THR A 225 -22.31 -2.67 -18.58
C THR A 225 -21.05 -1.85 -18.85
N LYS A 226 -20.52 -1.17 -17.83
CA LYS A 226 -19.30 -0.37 -17.97
C LYS A 226 -18.18 -1.31 -18.38
N ALA A 227 -17.59 -1.07 -19.55
CA ALA A 227 -16.40 -1.78 -19.99
C ALA A 227 -15.32 -1.68 -18.90
N GLN A 228 -14.73 -2.82 -18.56
CA GLN A 228 -13.65 -2.91 -17.56
C GLN A 228 -12.43 -2.12 -18.05
N THR A 229 -11.92 -1.23 -17.20
CA THR A 229 -10.71 -0.45 -17.47
C THR A 229 -9.48 -1.37 -17.58
N GLU A 230 -8.43 -0.94 -18.30
CA GLU A 230 -7.18 -1.71 -18.42
C GLU A 230 -6.56 -2.04 -17.05
N ALA A 231 -6.59 -1.09 -16.11
CA ALA A 231 -6.15 -1.33 -14.73
C ALA A 231 -6.93 -2.46 -14.04
N GLN A 232 -8.26 -2.50 -14.22
CA GLN A 232 -9.11 -3.55 -13.65
C GLN A 232 -8.86 -4.91 -14.32
N ARG A 233 -8.55 -4.94 -15.62
CA ARG A 233 -8.16 -6.18 -16.32
C ARG A 233 -6.81 -6.69 -15.84
N ALA A 234 -5.82 -5.80 -15.69
CA ALA A 234 -4.51 -6.16 -15.16
C ALA A 234 -4.59 -6.73 -13.72
N LEU A 235 -5.46 -6.17 -12.88
CA LEU A 235 -5.74 -6.75 -11.56
C LEU A 235 -6.37 -8.15 -11.66
N GLN A 236 -7.32 -8.33 -12.58
CA GLN A 236 -7.96 -9.64 -12.76
C GLN A 236 -6.97 -10.69 -13.23
N GLU A 237 -6.09 -10.34 -14.17
CA GLU A 237 -5.02 -11.21 -14.65
C GLU A 237 -4.06 -11.60 -13.52
N LEU A 238 -3.72 -10.67 -12.63
CA LEU A 238 -2.93 -10.96 -11.45
C LEU A 238 -3.65 -11.94 -10.51
N VAL A 239 -4.94 -11.73 -10.25
CA VAL A 239 -5.75 -12.63 -9.42
C VAL A 239 -5.81 -14.03 -10.04
N ASP A 240 -6.07 -14.12 -11.34
CA ASP A 240 -6.13 -15.39 -12.08
C ASP A 240 -4.79 -16.11 -12.04
N ARG A 241 -3.67 -15.36 -12.18
CA ARG A 241 -2.32 -15.91 -12.08
C ARG A 241 -2.02 -16.47 -10.68
N LEU A 242 -2.45 -15.79 -9.62
CA LEU A 242 -2.27 -16.26 -8.24
C LEU A 242 -3.10 -17.52 -7.95
N MET A 243 -4.28 -17.62 -8.55
CA MET A 243 -5.22 -18.72 -8.33
C MET A 243 -5.07 -19.88 -9.33
N LYS A 244 -4.09 -19.84 -10.23
CA LYS A 244 -3.94 -20.80 -11.33
C LYS A 244 -3.79 -22.26 -10.86
N ALA A 245 -3.05 -22.50 -9.78
CA ALA A 245 -2.87 -23.84 -9.19
C ALA A 245 -4.05 -24.30 -8.33
N VAL A 246 -5.01 -23.41 -8.07
CA VAL A 246 -6.09 -23.63 -7.12
C VAL A 246 -7.29 -24.24 -7.86
N SER A 247 -7.82 -25.35 -7.36
CA SER A 247 -9.02 -25.96 -7.93
C SER A 247 -10.23 -25.02 -7.80
N ARG A 248 -11.13 -25.03 -8.79
CA ARG A 248 -12.32 -24.17 -8.84
C ARG A 248 -13.25 -24.24 -7.60
N SER A 249 -13.05 -25.22 -6.71
CA SER A 249 -13.89 -25.47 -5.53
C SER A 249 -13.31 -25.01 -4.20
N SER A 250 -12.07 -24.52 -4.13
CA SER A 250 -11.50 -24.08 -2.84
C SER A 250 -11.74 -22.60 -2.62
N ASP A 251 -12.40 -22.29 -1.51
CA ASP A 251 -12.60 -20.94 -1.01
C ASP A 251 -11.29 -20.44 -0.41
N TYR A 252 -10.56 -19.60 -1.15
CA TYR A 252 -9.33 -18.99 -0.67
C TYR A 252 -9.66 -17.61 -0.08
N PRO A 253 -9.22 -17.31 1.14
CA PRO A 253 -9.62 -16.09 1.84
C PRO A 253 -9.13 -14.83 1.11
N ASN A 254 -10.00 -13.83 1.00
CA ASN A 254 -9.63 -12.49 0.58
C ASN A 254 -8.97 -11.71 1.73
N PRO A 255 -8.14 -10.69 1.44
CA PRO A 255 -7.67 -10.29 0.11
C PRO A 255 -6.57 -11.23 -0.44
N LEU A 256 -6.52 -11.41 -1.76
CA LEU A 256 -5.46 -12.16 -2.45
C LEU A 256 -4.22 -11.30 -2.73
N VAL A 257 -4.40 -10.00 -2.98
CA VAL A 257 -3.35 -9.05 -3.32
C VAL A 257 -3.38 -7.91 -2.31
N ILE A 258 -2.30 -7.77 -1.55
CA ILE A 258 -2.11 -6.65 -0.62
C ILE A 258 -1.02 -5.74 -1.17
N ILE A 259 -1.32 -4.45 -1.36
CA ILE A 259 -0.29 -3.44 -1.63
C ILE A 259 0.03 -2.75 -0.31
N ALA A 260 1.21 -2.99 0.26
CA ALA A 260 1.62 -2.40 1.52
C ALA A 260 2.47 -1.14 1.28
N PHE A 261 1.97 0.02 1.65
CA PHE A 261 2.69 1.29 1.61
C PHE A 261 3.28 1.58 3.00
N ASP A 262 4.57 1.34 3.17
CA ASP A 262 5.35 1.72 4.34
C ASP A 262 5.75 3.20 4.29
N GLU A 263 5.82 3.81 5.47
CA GLU A 263 6.02 5.26 5.66
C GLU A 263 5.02 6.09 4.83
N ALA A 264 3.76 5.63 4.80
CA ALA A 264 2.69 6.17 3.97
C ALA A 264 2.37 7.66 4.26
N GLN A 265 2.78 8.19 5.40
CA GLN A 265 2.58 9.60 5.73
C GLN A 265 3.18 10.56 4.70
N THR A 266 4.21 10.14 3.95
CA THR A 266 4.80 10.92 2.86
C THR A 266 3.77 11.29 1.77
N LEU A 267 2.72 10.47 1.59
CA LEU A 267 1.65 10.74 0.63
C LEU A 267 0.63 11.78 1.10
N THR A 268 0.62 12.10 2.39
CA THR A 268 -0.49 12.85 3.02
C THR A 268 -0.30 14.36 3.02
N SER A 269 0.89 14.83 2.64
CA SER A 269 1.22 16.26 2.55
C SER A 269 0.23 17.01 1.67
N ALA A 270 -0.40 18.03 2.23
CA ALA A 270 -1.41 18.83 1.56
C ALA A 270 -0.77 19.79 0.55
N VAL A 271 -1.31 19.82 -0.66
CA VAL A 271 -0.95 20.78 -1.71
C VAL A 271 -2.02 21.86 -1.74
N MET A 272 -1.63 23.07 -1.36
CA MET A 272 -2.49 24.24 -1.35
C MET A 272 -2.09 25.18 -2.48
N ARG A 273 -3.06 25.60 -3.30
CA ARG A 273 -2.88 26.65 -4.32
C ARG A 273 -4.04 27.62 -4.24
N THR A 274 -3.76 28.89 -4.50
CA THR A 274 -4.77 29.96 -4.53
C THR A 274 -5.90 29.57 -5.50
N ASN A 275 -7.14 29.63 -5.03
CA ASN A 275 -8.35 29.30 -5.80
C ASN A 275 -8.42 27.88 -6.37
N ALA A 276 -7.71 26.90 -5.79
CA ALA A 276 -7.80 25.50 -6.18
C ALA A 276 -8.19 24.60 -5.00
N PRO A 277 -8.86 23.45 -5.24
CA PRO A 277 -9.11 22.46 -4.21
C PRO A 277 -7.80 21.97 -3.57
N VAL A 278 -7.80 21.82 -2.25
CA VAL A 278 -6.70 21.17 -1.54
C VAL A 278 -6.71 19.68 -1.85
N TRP A 279 -5.53 19.10 -2.09
CA TRP A 279 -5.39 17.67 -2.38
C TRP A 279 -4.07 17.14 -1.84
N SER A 280 -3.90 15.83 -1.81
CA SER A 280 -2.64 15.16 -1.50
C SER A 280 -2.43 13.94 -2.40
N ASN A 281 -1.21 13.42 -2.48
CA ASN A 281 -0.97 12.18 -3.23
C ASN A 281 -1.84 11.03 -2.70
N PHE A 282 -2.08 10.99 -1.40
CA PHE A 282 -2.98 10.03 -0.76
C PHE A 282 -4.43 10.18 -1.24
N THR A 283 -4.97 11.40 -1.38
CA THR A 283 -6.34 11.59 -1.89
C THR A 283 -6.47 11.08 -3.33
N GLU A 284 -5.46 11.32 -4.16
CA GLU A 284 -5.48 10.89 -5.56
C GLU A 284 -5.23 9.39 -5.73
N LEU A 285 -4.38 8.78 -4.90
CA LEU A 285 -4.21 7.33 -4.83
C LEU A 285 -5.50 6.63 -4.38
N ARG A 286 -6.17 7.13 -3.33
CA ARG A 286 -7.48 6.59 -2.90
C ARG A 286 -8.52 6.68 -4.01
N ARG A 287 -8.55 7.79 -4.77
CA ARG A 287 -9.42 7.95 -5.94
C ARG A 287 -9.13 6.91 -7.02
N ALA A 288 -7.86 6.59 -7.25
CA ALA A 288 -7.48 5.54 -8.19
C ALA A 288 -7.92 4.15 -7.68
N LEU A 289 -7.63 3.82 -6.42
CA LEU A 289 -8.03 2.57 -5.77
C LEU A 289 -9.55 2.34 -5.78
N ARG A 290 -10.34 3.41 -5.70
CA ARG A 290 -11.81 3.34 -5.75
C ARG A 290 -12.34 2.69 -7.03
N HIS A 291 -11.62 2.73 -8.15
CA HIS A 291 -12.02 2.00 -9.37
C HIS A 291 -12.00 0.49 -9.22
N HIS A 292 -11.31 -0.02 -8.20
CA HIS A 292 -11.20 -1.44 -7.90
C HIS A 292 -12.09 -1.88 -6.75
N ILE A 293 -12.98 -1.01 -6.25
CA ILE A 293 -13.80 -1.29 -5.05
C ILE A 293 -14.66 -2.56 -5.17
N SER A 294 -15.08 -2.92 -6.38
CA SER A 294 -15.88 -4.11 -6.65
C SER A 294 -15.08 -5.41 -6.61
N ASN A 295 -13.74 -5.36 -6.58
CA ASN A 295 -12.89 -6.54 -6.51
C ASN A 295 -12.43 -6.76 -5.06
N PRO A 296 -12.92 -7.80 -4.36
CA PRO A 296 -12.59 -8.05 -2.96
C PRO A 296 -11.17 -8.56 -2.74
N SER A 297 -10.50 -8.99 -3.81
CA SER A 297 -9.17 -9.57 -3.77
C SER A 297 -8.07 -8.52 -3.64
N LEU A 298 -8.35 -7.23 -3.90
CA LEU A 298 -7.39 -6.14 -3.70
C LEU A 298 -7.64 -5.41 -2.38
N LEU A 299 -6.57 -5.24 -1.60
CA LEU A 299 -6.54 -4.35 -0.45
C LEU A 299 -5.25 -3.51 -0.44
N ALA A 300 -5.37 -2.20 -0.25
CA ALA A 300 -4.22 -1.35 0.07
C ALA A 300 -4.04 -1.23 1.59
N LEU A 301 -2.81 -1.39 2.08
CA LEU A 301 -2.47 -1.31 3.49
C LEU A 301 -1.47 -0.17 3.71
N PHE A 302 -1.85 0.86 4.47
CA PHE A 302 -1.00 2.02 4.74
C PHE A 302 -0.38 1.93 6.13
N LEU A 303 0.93 1.80 6.21
CA LEU A 303 1.66 1.80 7.47
C LEU A 303 2.13 3.22 7.73
N SER A 304 1.68 3.80 8.84
CA SER A 304 2.06 5.15 9.24
C SER A 304 2.72 5.14 10.60
N THR A 305 3.76 5.96 10.71
CA THR A 305 4.44 6.26 11.97
C THR A 305 3.90 7.51 12.65
N THR A 306 3.01 8.27 12.00
CA THR A 306 2.40 9.42 12.66
C THR A 306 1.35 8.91 13.63
N GLY A 307 1.40 9.37 14.88
CA GLY A 307 0.37 9.06 15.88
C GLY A 307 -1.00 9.68 15.57
N LYS A 308 -1.22 10.20 14.35
CA LYS A 308 -2.49 10.80 13.92
C LYS A 308 -3.41 9.69 13.43
N ILE A 309 -4.22 9.17 14.34
CA ILE A 309 -5.21 8.13 14.07
C ILE A 309 -6.14 8.53 12.92
N ASP A 310 -6.49 9.81 12.77
CA ASP A 310 -7.37 10.33 11.71
C ASP A 310 -6.68 10.51 10.33
N GLN A 311 -5.40 10.19 10.17
CA GLN A 311 -4.65 10.50 8.95
C GLN A 311 -5.13 9.73 7.71
N PHE A 312 -5.57 8.48 7.91
CA PHE A 312 -6.08 7.59 6.86
C PHE A 312 -7.59 7.29 6.99
N PRO A 313 -8.15 7.12 8.21
CA PRO A 313 -9.59 6.98 8.45
C PRO A 313 -10.21 8.33 8.84
N SER A 314 -9.93 9.39 8.08
CA SER A 314 -10.37 10.76 8.36
C SER A 314 -11.84 10.81 8.80
N SER A 315 -12.08 11.35 9.99
CA SER A 315 -13.42 11.81 10.40
C SER A 315 -13.90 12.85 9.38
N GLY A 316 -15.16 12.74 8.93
CA GLY A 316 -15.64 13.44 7.72
C GLY A 316 -15.21 14.89 7.60
N SER A 317 -15.23 15.68 8.68
CA SER A 317 -14.89 17.11 8.68
C SER A 317 -13.44 17.47 8.32
N ARG A 318 -12.51 16.51 8.30
CA ARG A 318 -11.06 16.76 8.09
C ARG A 318 -10.50 16.17 6.79
N ASP A 319 -11.31 15.50 5.98
CA ASP A 319 -10.86 14.92 4.69
C ASP A 319 -10.95 15.95 3.56
N TYR A 320 -9.93 16.00 2.70
CA TYR A 320 -9.92 16.88 1.52
C TYR A 320 -10.89 16.43 0.41
N SER A 321 -11.33 15.18 0.44
CA SER A 321 -12.40 14.70 -0.44
C SER A 321 -13.74 15.18 0.10
N ALA A 322 -14.40 16.05 -0.67
CA ALA A 322 -15.78 16.47 -0.42
C ALA A 322 -16.73 15.28 -0.17
N ARG A 323 -16.42 14.09 -0.69
CA ARG A 323 -17.24 12.89 -0.51
C ARG A 323 -17.14 12.27 0.89
N PHE A 324 -15.98 12.38 1.56
CA PHE A 324 -15.83 12.04 2.97
C PHE A 324 -16.40 13.15 3.86
N TYR A 325 -16.13 14.41 3.50
CA TYR A 325 -16.69 15.59 4.16
C TYR A 325 -18.21 15.60 4.24
N LEU A 326 -18.88 15.19 3.17
CA LEU A 326 -20.34 15.09 3.12
C LEU A 326 -20.90 13.83 3.82
N GLY A 327 -20.06 13.02 4.48
CA GLY A 327 -20.50 11.84 5.24
C GLY A 327 -20.94 10.63 4.42
N ASN A 328 -20.74 10.65 3.10
CA ASN A 328 -21.25 9.61 2.20
C ASN A 328 -20.40 8.34 2.15
N PHE A 329 -19.16 8.39 2.66
CA PHE A 329 -18.25 7.25 2.64
C PHE A 329 -17.49 7.07 3.95
N SER A 330 -17.15 5.82 4.25
CA SER A 330 -16.32 5.37 5.38
C SER A 330 -14.99 4.77 4.89
N ALA A 331 -14.07 4.58 5.83
CA ALA A 331 -12.84 3.81 5.67
C ALA A 331 -12.80 2.71 6.75
N TYR A 332 -12.01 1.66 6.54
CA TYR A 332 -11.80 0.67 7.59
C TYR A 332 -11.06 1.29 8.78
N HIS A 333 -11.32 0.75 9.97
CA HIS A 333 -10.65 1.18 11.19
C HIS A 333 -9.13 0.94 11.10
N PRO A 334 -8.30 1.70 11.82
CA PRO A 334 -6.87 1.41 11.86
C PRO A 334 -6.62 0.15 12.71
N PHE A 335 -5.68 -0.68 12.29
CA PHE A 335 -5.11 -1.75 13.09
C PHE A 335 -4.09 -1.18 14.07
N VAL A 336 -4.25 -1.49 15.36
CA VAL A 336 -3.44 -0.95 16.48
C VAL A 336 -2.90 -2.04 17.41
N ASP A 337 -3.16 -3.32 17.09
CA ASP A 337 -2.86 -4.45 17.99
C ASP A 337 -1.42 -4.99 17.85
N LEU A 338 -0.46 -4.15 17.42
CA LEU A 338 0.96 -4.47 17.58
C LEU A 338 1.39 -4.11 19.00
N GLY A 339 0.86 -4.84 19.99
CA GLY A 339 1.07 -4.56 21.41
C GLY A 339 2.53 -4.29 21.80
N PHE A 340 2.73 -3.52 22.87
CA PHE A 340 4.03 -3.36 23.51
C PHE A 340 4.36 -4.59 24.35
N ASP A 341 5.64 -4.86 24.55
CA ASP A 341 6.11 -5.85 25.52
C ASP A 341 5.60 -7.28 25.27
N GLN A 342 5.31 -7.63 24.00
CA GLN A 342 4.77 -8.95 23.65
C GLN A 342 5.70 -10.11 24.05
N LEU A 343 6.99 -9.81 24.18
CA LEU A 343 8.02 -10.78 24.54
C LEU A 343 8.43 -10.69 26.01
N ALA A 344 7.77 -9.83 26.80
CA ALA A 344 8.19 -9.52 28.15
C ALA A 344 8.11 -10.74 29.03
N LYS A 345 9.25 -11.07 29.64
CA LYS A 345 9.30 -12.13 30.64
C LYS A 345 8.50 -11.67 31.85
N ARG A 346 7.60 -12.52 32.34
CA ARG A 346 6.88 -12.23 33.58
C ARG A 346 7.83 -12.42 34.76
N LEU A 347 7.92 -11.41 35.61
CA LEU A 347 8.61 -11.54 36.89
C LEU A 347 7.86 -12.51 37.79
N LYS A 348 8.60 -13.39 38.45
CA LYS A 348 8.10 -14.26 39.50
C LYS A 348 8.20 -13.54 40.83
N PHE A 349 7.05 -13.20 41.41
CA PHE A 349 6.98 -12.58 42.73
C PHE A 349 7.06 -13.62 43.87
N ASP A 350 7.91 -14.62 43.72
CA ASP A 350 8.13 -15.71 44.69
C ASP A 350 9.40 -15.47 45.55
N GLY A 351 10.04 -14.31 45.41
CA GLY A 351 11.26 -13.93 46.13
C GLY A 351 12.55 -14.48 45.49
N THR A 352 12.46 -15.18 44.36
CA THR A 352 13.64 -15.68 43.63
C THR A 352 14.22 -14.66 42.63
N GLU A 353 13.44 -13.63 42.29
CA GLU A 353 13.82 -12.56 41.36
C GLU A 353 13.78 -11.20 42.07
N ASP A 354 14.88 -10.44 41.96
CA ASP A 354 14.98 -9.06 42.47
C ASP A 354 14.83 -8.04 41.32
N LEU A 355 14.45 -6.80 41.66
CA LEU A 355 14.33 -5.66 40.74
C LEU A 355 15.59 -5.44 39.88
N SER A 356 16.77 -5.80 40.40
CA SER A 356 18.02 -5.80 39.62
C SER A 356 17.90 -6.65 38.34
N HIS A 357 17.18 -7.77 38.36
CA HIS A 357 16.93 -8.61 37.18
C HIS A 357 16.17 -7.85 36.08
N ALA A 358 15.16 -7.06 36.46
CA ALA A 358 14.38 -6.25 35.52
C ALA A 358 15.17 -5.11 34.85
N THR A 359 16.33 -4.77 35.42
CA THR A 359 17.26 -3.77 34.87
C THR A 359 18.34 -4.35 33.96
N THR A 360 18.43 -5.68 33.85
CA THR A 360 19.40 -6.34 32.96
C THR A 360 19.07 -6.08 31.49
N ILE A 361 20.08 -6.02 30.63
CA ILE A 361 19.89 -5.82 29.18
C ILE A 361 19.05 -6.96 28.61
N GLU A 362 19.24 -8.18 29.10
CA GLU A 362 18.52 -9.37 28.70
C GLU A 362 17.02 -9.29 29.04
N PHE A 363 16.68 -8.72 30.19
CA PHE A 363 15.28 -8.51 30.58
C PHE A 363 14.66 -7.34 29.84
N ILE A 364 15.37 -6.21 29.70
CA ILE A 364 14.91 -5.05 28.94
C ILE A 364 14.70 -5.42 27.47
N ALA A 365 15.57 -6.25 26.88
CA ALA A 365 15.41 -6.78 25.54
C ALA A 365 14.16 -7.68 25.41
N SER A 366 13.68 -8.27 26.51
CA SER A 366 12.42 -9.02 26.51
C SER A 366 11.19 -8.11 26.42
N TYR A 367 11.25 -6.83 26.78
CA TYR A 367 10.21 -5.85 26.42
C TYR A 367 10.14 -5.60 24.90
N GLY A 368 10.97 -6.32 24.13
CA GLY A 368 10.99 -6.38 22.69
C GLY A 368 9.61 -6.46 22.07
N ARG A 369 9.52 -5.81 20.92
CA ARG A 369 8.36 -5.80 20.04
C ARG A 369 8.37 -7.08 19.22
N PRO A 370 7.24 -7.50 18.63
CA PRO A 370 7.24 -8.62 17.71
C PRO A 370 8.10 -8.27 16.49
N LEU A 371 9.32 -8.81 16.49
CA LEU A 371 10.38 -8.61 15.50
C LEU A 371 10.85 -9.96 15.00
#